data_AF-A0A0N4YZT2-F1
#
_entry.id   AF-A0A0N4YZT2-F1
#
_cell.length_a   1.000
_cell.length_b   1.000
_cell.length_c   1.000
_cell.angle_alpha   90.00
_cell.angle_beta   90.00
_cell.angle_gamma   90.00
#
_symmetry.space_group_name_H-M   'P 1'
#
loop_
_entity.id
_entity.type
_entity.pdbx_description
1 polymer ?
#
loop_
_entity_poly.entity_id
_entity_poly.type
_entity_poly.pdbx_seq_one_letter_code
_entity_poly.pdbx_strand_id
1 'polypeptide(L)'
;LVILACGIKKERYTAHEFVVACANKKVIKPRPGYSVDITEDCCSQKELDDFCAKAEVLEVCLSLSNSIIRSLKCPNLKTLTPCQSGRPAIKLQDNDKLREFDIPDNIYYPKGEPIFEVSRNQLPRSTIDKLKRICPICTIEGSTPSSETTKEEMTKCEVGYTDYSDKELVDLCAGKQIIEPKKGYYLTLNSSKVSEDDMNRLCRNAVRMEICIIIEHSKYKSLRCPNLKELKPCRP
;
A
#
# COMPACT_ATOMS: atom_id res chain seq x y z
N LEU A 1 37.28 -18.49 8.16
CA LEU A 1 36.28 -18.78 9.22
C LEU A 1 34.99 -19.19 8.52
N VAL A 2 34.42 -20.37 8.78
CA VAL A 2 33.12 -20.73 8.21
C VAL A 2 32.07 -19.91 8.94
N ILE A 3 31.44 -18.95 8.25
CA ILE A 3 30.32 -18.19 8.81
C ILE A 3 29.12 -19.13 8.79
N LEU A 4 28.78 -19.69 9.96
CA LEU A 4 27.64 -20.58 10.12
C LEU A 4 26.35 -19.76 10.20
N ALA A 5 25.33 -20.16 9.43
CA ALA A 5 23.98 -19.61 9.52
C ALA A 5 23.40 -19.87 10.91
N CYS A 6 23.51 -18.90 11.81
CA CYS A 6 23.04 -18.96 13.20
C CYS A 6 23.49 -20.22 13.98
N GLY A 7 24.64 -20.79 13.63
CA GLY A 7 25.20 -21.99 14.29
C GLY A 7 24.75 -23.34 13.70
N ILE A 8 24.00 -23.37 12.58
CA ILE A 8 23.65 -24.61 11.89
C ILE A 8 24.94 -25.27 11.36
N LYS A 9 25.23 -26.49 11.83
CA LYS A 9 26.45 -27.23 11.48
C LYS A 9 26.37 -27.92 10.10
N LYS A 10 25.17 -28.30 9.67
CA LYS A 10 24.94 -28.98 8.38
C LYS A 10 25.20 -28.05 7.19
N GLU A 11 25.69 -28.60 6.08
CA GLU A 11 25.91 -27.85 4.85
C GLU A 11 24.60 -27.39 4.19
N ARG A 12 23.58 -28.25 4.21
CA ARG A 12 22.22 -27.95 3.75
C ARG A 12 21.26 -28.01 4.92
N TYR A 13 20.30 -27.11 4.91
CA TYR A 13 19.29 -26.98 5.94
C TYR A 13 18.01 -26.38 5.37
N THR A 14 16.88 -26.73 5.97
CA THR A 14 15.57 -26.27 5.53
C THR A 14 15.28 -24.83 5.99
N ALA A 15 14.23 -24.23 5.43
CA ALA A 15 13.72 -22.95 5.91
C ALA A 15 13.34 -23.01 7.40
N HIS A 16 12.68 -24.09 7.84
CA HIS A 16 12.29 -24.27 9.24
C HIS A 16 13.50 -24.38 10.17
N GLU A 17 14.51 -25.18 9.81
CA GLU A 17 15.77 -25.27 10.57
C GLU A 17 16.47 -23.91 10.66
N PHE A 18 16.47 -23.12 9.56
CA PHE A 18 17.03 -21.77 9.53
C PHE A 18 16.29 -20.82 10.47
N VAL A 19 14.96 -20.76 10.38
CA VAL A 19 14.11 -19.87 11.19
C VAL A 19 14.26 -20.17 12.67
N VAL A 20 14.17 -21.45 13.05
CA VAL A 20 14.31 -21.87 14.45
C VAL A 20 15.70 -21.60 15.00
N ALA A 21 16.77 -21.90 14.25
CA ALA A 21 18.13 -21.66 14.70
C ALA A 21 18.46 -20.16 14.83
N CYS A 22 17.87 -19.33 13.97
CA CYS A 22 18.08 -17.89 13.93
C CYS A 22 17.15 -17.09 14.86
N ALA A 23 16.23 -17.74 15.56
CA ALA A 23 15.39 -17.10 16.56
C ALA A 23 16.22 -16.26 17.54
N ASN A 24 15.80 -15.02 17.76
CA ASN A 24 16.42 -14.05 18.68
C ASN A 24 17.89 -13.70 18.36
N LYS A 25 18.39 -13.96 17.14
CA LYS A 25 19.72 -13.54 16.72
C LYS A 25 19.70 -12.12 16.14
N LYS A 26 20.79 -11.38 16.33
CA LYS A 26 20.96 -10.03 15.79
C LYS A 26 21.34 -10.02 14.30
N VAL A 27 22.16 -10.97 13.90
CA VAL A 27 22.64 -11.11 12.52
C VAL A 27 22.14 -12.44 11.99
N ILE A 28 21.30 -12.37 10.98
CA ILE A 28 20.66 -13.51 10.36
C ILE A 28 21.00 -13.46 8.88
N LYS A 29 21.86 -14.39 8.48
CA LYS A 29 22.30 -14.57 7.12
C LYS A 29 22.42 -16.06 6.84
N PRO A 30 22.11 -16.52 5.63
CA PRO A 30 22.42 -17.88 5.25
C PRO A 30 23.94 -18.04 5.10
N ARG A 31 24.38 -19.27 4.88
CA ARG A 31 25.78 -19.52 4.53
C ARG A 31 26.11 -18.83 3.20
N PRO A 32 27.36 -18.35 3.00
CA PRO A 32 27.78 -17.79 1.72
C PRO A 32 27.50 -18.76 0.56
N GLY A 33 26.87 -18.27 -0.50
CA GLY A 33 26.50 -19.07 -1.68
C GLY A 33 25.30 -20.01 -1.49
N TYR A 34 24.58 -19.91 -0.36
CA TYR A 34 23.37 -20.67 -0.09
C TYR A 34 22.20 -19.71 0.13
N SER A 35 21.09 -19.91 -0.57
CA SER A 35 19.85 -19.17 -0.36
C SER A 35 18.83 -20.04 0.37
N VAL A 36 18.05 -19.41 1.25
CA VAL A 36 16.97 -20.07 1.99
C VAL A 36 15.68 -19.33 1.67
N ASP A 37 14.79 -19.99 0.94
CA ASP A 37 13.45 -19.48 0.68
C ASP A 37 12.54 -19.84 1.86
N ILE A 38 12.05 -18.83 2.57
CA ILE A 38 11.09 -18.99 3.67
C ILE A 38 9.70 -18.73 3.09
N THR A 39 8.90 -19.79 2.99
CA THR A 39 7.56 -19.78 2.40
C THR A 39 6.46 -19.96 3.44
N GLU A 40 5.20 -19.78 3.05
CA GLU A 40 4.02 -19.85 3.93
C GLU A 40 3.83 -21.19 4.68
N ASP A 41 4.42 -22.27 4.19
CA ASP A 41 4.37 -23.63 4.76
C ASP A 41 5.47 -23.90 5.78
N CYS A 42 6.52 -23.07 5.83
CA CYS A 42 7.69 -23.32 6.67
C CYS A 42 7.36 -23.26 8.16
N CYS A 43 6.69 -22.19 8.58
CA CYS A 43 6.79 -21.79 9.98
C CYS A 43 5.57 -20.99 10.48
N SER A 44 5.33 -21.11 11.77
CA SER A 44 4.22 -20.50 12.50
C SER A 44 4.44 -19.01 12.78
N GLN A 45 3.35 -18.32 13.18
CA GLN A 45 3.39 -16.94 13.66
C GLN A 45 4.49 -16.74 14.72
N LYS A 46 4.54 -17.62 15.73
CA LYS A 46 5.51 -17.51 16.82
C LYS A 46 6.95 -17.65 16.32
N GLU A 47 7.21 -18.56 15.39
CA GLU A 47 8.55 -18.79 14.87
C GLU A 47 9.05 -17.60 14.05
N LEU A 48 8.18 -17.00 13.22
CA LEU A 48 8.51 -15.77 12.49
C LEU A 48 8.70 -14.56 13.44
N ASP A 49 7.88 -14.47 14.48
CA ASP A 49 8.03 -13.43 15.50
C ASP A 49 9.37 -13.56 16.22
N ASP A 50 9.73 -14.76 16.68
CA ASP A 50 11.00 -15.04 17.34
C ASP A 50 12.20 -14.80 16.41
N PHE A 51 12.07 -15.15 15.13
CA PHE A 51 13.08 -14.92 14.09
C PHE A 51 13.37 -13.43 13.90
N CYS A 52 12.35 -12.57 13.91
CA CYS A 52 12.51 -11.13 13.72
C CYS A 52 12.73 -10.32 15.01
N ALA A 53 12.39 -10.86 16.18
CA ALA A 53 12.33 -10.13 17.44
C ALA A 53 13.59 -9.29 17.76
N LYS A 54 14.78 -9.84 17.52
CA LYS A 54 16.08 -9.16 17.78
C LYS A 54 16.91 -8.90 16.52
N ALA A 55 16.36 -9.17 15.34
CA ALA A 55 17.09 -9.08 14.09
C ALA A 55 17.46 -7.61 13.80
N GLU A 56 18.76 -7.34 13.69
CA GLU A 56 19.31 -6.06 13.26
C GLU A 56 19.79 -6.12 11.80
N VAL A 57 20.25 -7.30 11.36
CA VAL A 57 20.69 -7.58 9.98
C VAL A 57 19.96 -8.81 9.48
N LEU A 58 19.20 -8.66 8.40
CA LEU A 58 18.50 -9.74 7.70
C LEU A 58 18.99 -9.85 6.25
N GLU A 59 19.45 -11.04 5.89
CA GLU A 59 19.66 -11.46 4.51
C GLU A 59 18.75 -12.67 4.23
N VAL A 60 17.67 -12.46 3.48
CA VAL A 60 16.57 -13.43 3.41
C VAL A 60 15.77 -13.31 2.11
N CYS A 61 15.09 -14.39 1.73
CA CYS A 61 13.97 -14.36 0.80
C CYS A 61 12.76 -14.97 1.52
N LEU A 62 11.94 -14.10 2.12
CA LEU A 62 10.71 -14.49 2.82
C LEU A 62 9.52 -14.16 1.92
N SER A 63 8.73 -15.16 1.54
CA SER A 63 7.56 -15.02 0.68
C SER A 63 6.35 -15.63 1.36
N LEU A 64 5.37 -14.81 1.74
CA LEU A 64 4.11 -15.27 2.29
C LEU A 64 3.01 -15.01 1.28
N SER A 65 2.48 -16.09 0.70
CA SER A 65 1.35 -16.04 -0.20
C SER A 65 0.16 -16.79 0.39
N ASN A 66 -1.03 -16.18 0.43
CA ASN A 66 -2.25 -16.81 0.98
C ASN A 66 -2.04 -17.46 2.36
N SER A 67 -1.20 -16.84 3.20
CA SER A 67 -0.78 -17.43 4.47
C SER A 67 -1.73 -17.09 5.61
N ILE A 68 -1.65 -17.88 6.68
CA ILE A 68 -2.42 -17.66 7.91
C ILE A 68 -1.78 -16.64 8.87
N ILE A 69 -0.60 -16.11 8.53
CA ILE A 69 0.18 -15.20 9.36
C ILE A 69 -0.57 -13.87 9.49
N ARG A 70 -0.67 -13.38 10.73
CA ARG A 70 -1.43 -12.15 11.06
C ARG A 70 -0.52 -10.94 11.22
N SER A 71 0.72 -11.16 11.62
CA SER A 71 1.72 -10.10 11.79
C SER A 71 3.12 -10.53 11.37
N LEU A 72 3.91 -9.58 10.88
CA LEU A 72 5.35 -9.76 10.71
C LEU A 72 6.04 -8.49 11.22
N LYS A 73 6.82 -8.58 12.30
CA LYS A 73 7.43 -7.41 12.94
C LYS A 73 8.90 -7.64 13.19
N CYS A 74 9.76 -6.82 12.60
CA CYS A 74 11.21 -6.88 12.78
C CYS A 74 11.68 -5.52 13.36
N PRO A 75 11.35 -5.22 14.63
CA PRO A 75 11.41 -3.86 15.19
C PRO A 75 12.82 -3.31 15.36
N ASN A 76 13.85 -4.17 15.33
CA ASN A 76 15.25 -3.79 15.53
C ASN A 76 16.03 -3.70 14.21
N LEU A 77 15.36 -3.89 13.07
CA LEU A 77 16.02 -4.04 11.78
C LEU A 77 16.78 -2.77 11.40
N LYS A 78 18.05 -2.93 11.01
CA LYS A 78 18.94 -1.88 10.51
C LYS A 78 19.39 -2.15 9.08
N THR A 79 19.46 -3.41 8.67
CA THR A 79 19.86 -3.80 7.31
C THR A 79 18.98 -4.92 6.79
N LEU A 80 18.43 -4.73 5.59
CA LEU A 80 17.68 -5.74 4.86
C LEU A 80 18.34 -5.96 3.50
N THR A 81 18.66 -7.21 3.19
CA THR A 81 19.27 -7.60 1.93
C THR A 81 18.51 -8.81 1.38
N PRO A 82 18.15 -8.84 0.09
CA PRO A 82 17.55 -10.03 -0.49
C PRO A 82 18.57 -11.17 -0.51
N CYS A 83 18.10 -12.42 -0.42
CA CYS A 83 19.01 -13.57 -0.54
C CYS A 83 19.63 -13.70 -1.95
N GLN A 84 19.11 -12.99 -2.94
CA GLN A 84 19.58 -12.97 -4.33
C GLN A 84 19.17 -11.65 -5.02
N SER A 85 20.04 -11.11 -5.87
CA SER A 85 19.73 -9.90 -6.68
C SER A 85 18.50 -10.07 -7.56
N GLY A 86 17.73 -8.99 -7.70
CA GLY A 86 16.51 -8.92 -8.49
C GLY A 86 15.29 -9.59 -7.86
N ARG A 87 15.44 -10.16 -6.66
CA ARG A 87 14.34 -10.76 -5.90
C ARG A 87 14.02 -9.91 -4.66
N PRO A 88 12.74 -9.85 -4.24
CA PRO A 88 12.40 -9.21 -2.98
C PRO A 88 12.94 -9.99 -1.79
N ALA A 89 13.38 -9.24 -0.78
CA ALA A 89 13.76 -9.83 0.50
C ALA A 89 12.51 -10.27 1.27
N ILE A 90 11.43 -9.47 1.19
CA ILE A 90 10.14 -9.77 1.79
C ILE A 90 9.05 -9.59 0.72
N LYS A 91 8.35 -10.67 0.40
CA LYS A 91 7.17 -10.72 -0.46
C LYS A 91 5.94 -11.08 0.36
N LEU A 92 4.91 -10.25 0.30
CA LEU A 92 3.64 -10.43 1.00
C LEU A 92 2.52 -10.28 -0.03
N GLN A 93 1.89 -11.39 -0.40
CA GLN A 93 0.90 -11.41 -1.47
C GLN A 93 -0.37 -12.16 -1.05
N ASP A 94 -1.54 -11.60 -1.33
CA ASP A 94 -2.82 -12.29 -1.12
C ASP A 94 -3.06 -12.78 0.33
N ASN A 95 -2.52 -12.09 1.35
CA ASN A 95 -2.72 -12.48 2.75
C ASN A 95 -3.91 -11.73 3.37
N ASP A 96 -5.09 -12.36 3.32
CA ASP A 96 -6.36 -11.83 3.84
C ASP A 96 -6.38 -11.60 5.36
N LYS A 97 -5.50 -12.30 6.10
CA LYS A 97 -5.36 -12.26 7.57
C LYS A 97 -4.23 -11.38 8.06
N LEU A 98 -3.30 -10.98 7.18
CA LEU A 98 -2.19 -10.13 7.57
C LEU A 98 -2.71 -8.72 7.87
N ARG A 99 -2.54 -8.27 9.10
CA ARG A 99 -2.98 -6.95 9.60
C ARG A 99 -1.83 -6.04 9.97
N GLU A 100 -0.65 -6.61 10.24
CA GLU A 100 0.47 -5.83 10.73
C GLU A 100 1.76 -6.25 10.03
N PHE A 101 2.44 -5.29 9.43
CA PHE A 101 3.80 -5.44 8.96
C PHE A 101 4.59 -4.22 9.43
N ASP A 102 5.64 -4.43 10.21
CA ASP A 102 6.41 -3.34 10.80
C ASP A 102 7.92 -3.62 10.83
N ILE A 103 8.67 -2.61 10.41
CA ILE A 103 10.13 -2.53 10.37
C ILE A 103 10.51 -1.07 10.62
N PRO A 104 11.70 -0.72 11.13
CA PRO A 104 12.10 0.68 11.27
C PRO A 104 12.08 1.47 9.95
N ASP A 105 11.83 2.78 10.03
CA ASP A 105 11.77 3.68 8.87
C ASP A 105 13.16 3.87 8.20
N ASN A 106 14.23 3.73 8.99
CA ASN A 106 15.61 3.98 8.55
C ASN A 106 16.39 2.66 8.52
N ILE A 107 16.27 1.93 7.41
CA ILE A 107 17.06 0.72 7.15
C ILE A 107 17.99 0.91 5.96
N TYR A 108 19.13 0.24 6.00
CA TYR A 108 20.02 0.09 4.85
C TYR A 108 19.61 -1.09 3.99
N TYR A 109 19.60 -0.90 2.67
CA TYR A 109 19.46 -1.98 1.69
C TYR A 109 20.30 -1.68 0.44
N PRO A 110 20.65 -2.69 -0.37
CA PRO A 110 21.46 -2.47 -1.57
C PRO A 110 20.73 -1.56 -2.58
N LYS A 111 21.45 -0.59 -3.15
CA LYS A 111 20.88 0.35 -4.13
C LYS A 111 20.37 -0.40 -5.36
N GLY A 112 19.17 -0.06 -5.80
CA GLY A 112 18.56 -0.64 -7.01
C GLY A 112 17.92 -2.01 -6.81
N GLU A 113 17.95 -2.57 -5.60
CA GLU A 113 17.28 -3.84 -5.31
C GLU A 113 15.83 -3.63 -4.83
N PRO A 114 14.83 -4.34 -5.40
CA PRO A 114 13.45 -4.24 -4.98
C PRO A 114 13.21 -5.06 -3.71
N ILE A 115 13.58 -4.54 -2.53
CA ILE A 115 13.53 -5.28 -1.26
C ILE A 115 12.14 -5.73 -0.79
N PHE A 116 11.07 -5.13 -1.31
CA PHE A 116 9.68 -5.46 -0.99
C PHE A 116 8.87 -5.76 -2.26
N GLU A 117 7.99 -6.75 -2.15
CA GLU A 117 6.84 -6.94 -3.04
C GLU A 117 5.60 -7.15 -2.17
N VAL A 118 4.71 -6.16 -2.09
CA VAL A 118 3.54 -6.20 -1.19
C VAL A 118 2.29 -5.96 -2.01
N SER A 119 1.37 -6.93 -2.05
CA SER A 119 0.13 -6.80 -2.82
C SER A 119 -1.04 -7.56 -2.19
N ARG A 120 -2.26 -7.01 -2.33
CA ARG A 120 -3.50 -7.68 -1.91
C ARG A 120 -3.47 -8.20 -0.45
N ASN A 121 -3.01 -7.36 0.47
CA ASN A 121 -3.04 -7.62 1.92
C ASN A 121 -3.90 -6.57 2.63
N GLN A 122 -4.34 -6.87 3.85
CA GLN A 122 -5.16 -5.97 4.66
C GLN A 122 -4.32 -5.13 5.63
N LEU A 123 -3.21 -4.58 5.13
CA LEU A 123 -2.31 -3.73 5.89
C LEU A 123 -2.86 -2.29 6.00
N PRO A 124 -2.62 -1.58 7.12
CA PRO A 124 -2.98 -0.19 7.26
C PRO A 124 -2.31 0.67 6.18
N ARG A 125 -3.01 1.71 5.71
CA ARG A 125 -2.46 2.67 4.74
C ARG A 125 -1.16 3.32 5.24
N SER A 126 -1.04 3.59 6.55
CA SER A 126 0.18 4.09 7.16
C SER A 126 1.38 3.15 6.97
N THR A 127 1.16 1.83 7.06
CA THR A 127 2.18 0.82 6.75
C THR A 127 2.56 0.86 5.28
N ILE A 128 1.59 0.91 4.37
CA ILE A 128 1.83 1.00 2.92
C ILE A 128 2.66 2.24 2.57
N ASP A 129 2.27 3.41 3.08
CA ASP A 129 2.96 4.68 2.82
C ASP A 129 4.37 4.67 3.39
N LYS A 130 4.57 4.09 4.57
CA LYS A 130 5.90 3.85 5.15
C LYS A 130 6.77 2.98 4.25
N LEU A 131 6.27 1.86 3.75
CA LEU A 131 7.05 0.96 2.90
C LEU A 131 7.43 1.63 1.56
N LYS A 132 6.53 2.41 0.97
CA LYS A 132 6.81 3.21 -0.25
C LYS A 132 7.89 4.27 -0.01
N ARG A 133 7.91 4.91 1.17
CA ARG A 133 8.99 5.85 1.53
C ARG A 133 10.33 5.14 1.69
N ILE A 134 10.35 3.96 2.31
CA ILE A 134 11.57 3.18 2.52
C ILE A 134 12.14 2.71 1.17
N CYS A 135 11.30 2.16 0.29
CA CYS A 135 11.70 1.64 -1.01
C CYS A 135 10.81 2.18 -2.14
N PRO A 136 11.16 3.33 -2.75
CA PRO A 136 10.38 3.93 -3.83
C PRO A 136 10.32 3.09 -5.12
N ILE A 137 11.29 2.21 -5.33
CA ILE A 137 11.37 1.32 -6.51
C ILE A 137 10.63 -0.01 -6.31
N CYS A 138 10.13 -0.28 -5.10
CA CYS A 138 9.49 -1.55 -4.78
C CYS A 138 8.03 -1.59 -5.25
N THR A 139 7.56 -2.78 -5.62
CA THR A 139 6.15 -3.01 -5.99
C THR A 139 5.31 -3.14 -4.73
N ILE A 140 4.65 -2.05 -4.33
CA ILE A 140 3.81 -2.00 -3.13
C ILE A 140 2.41 -1.52 -3.52
N GLU A 141 1.50 -2.48 -3.65
CA GLU A 141 0.07 -2.23 -3.78
C GLU A 141 -0.55 -2.08 -2.38
N GLY A 142 -1.10 -0.90 -2.15
CA GLY A 142 -2.10 -0.64 -1.13
C GLY A 142 -3.04 0.39 -1.71
N SER A 143 -4.31 0.36 -1.28
CA SER A 143 -5.40 1.22 -1.75
C SER A 143 -4.86 2.57 -2.19
N THR A 144 -4.87 2.81 -3.51
CA THR A 144 -4.27 3.98 -4.15
C THR A 144 -4.56 5.25 -3.37
N PRO A 145 -3.51 6.05 -3.14
CA PRO A 145 -3.72 7.49 -3.11
C PRO A 145 -2.55 8.15 -3.83
N SER A 146 -2.82 8.67 -5.03
CA SER A 146 -2.02 9.75 -5.56
C SER A 146 -1.99 10.88 -4.53
N SER A 147 -0.80 11.17 -4.02
CA SER A 147 -0.42 12.41 -3.33
C SER A 147 -1.03 12.69 -1.94
N GLU A 148 -0.23 13.42 -1.17
CA GLU A 148 -0.34 13.96 0.20
C GLU A 148 -1.74 14.23 0.80
N THR A 149 -2.44 13.20 1.30
CA THR A 149 -3.75 13.42 1.96
C THR A 149 -3.65 13.92 3.40
N THR A 150 -3.47 15.25 3.54
CA THR A 150 -3.81 15.98 4.76
C THR A 150 -5.33 15.96 5.00
N LYS A 151 -5.81 16.29 6.20
CA LYS A 151 -7.26 16.39 6.51
C LYS A 151 -8.02 17.35 5.56
N GLU A 152 -7.33 18.23 4.84
CA GLU A 152 -7.91 19.05 3.77
C GLU A 152 -8.28 18.22 2.53
N GLU A 153 -7.46 17.27 2.10
CA GLU A 153 -7.74 16.41 0.93
C GLU A 153 -8.82 15.35 1.20
N MET A 154 -9.05 14.97 2.47
CA MET A 154 -10.24 14.17 2.81
C MET A 154 -11.54 14.95 2.58
N THR A 155 -11.45 16.28 2.62
CA THR A 155 -12.57 17.20 2.53
C THR A 155 -12.71 17.79 1.13
N LYS A 156 -11.62 17.92 0.37
CA LYS A 156 -11.54 18.64 -0.90
C LYS A 156 -11.16 17.71 -2.07
N CYS A 157 -11.90 17.82 -3.18
CA CYS A 157 -11.53 17.32 -4.50
C CYS A 157 -11.06 18.50 -5.35
N GLU A 158 -9.87 18.38 -5.95
CA GLU A 158 -9.36 19.40 -6.87
C GLU A 158 -8.78 18.74 -8.13
N VAL A 159 -9.43 18.95 -9.27
CA VAL A 159 -9.03 18.34 -10.57
C VAL A 159 -8.37 19.40 -11.45
N GLY A 160 -7.21 19.07 -12.01
CA GLY A 160 -6.30 20.01 -12.67
C GLY A 160 -5.95 19.67 -14.11
N TYR A 161 -6.85 19.01 -14.82
CA TYR A 161 -6.72 18.65 -16.22
C TYR A 161 -8.11 18.66 -16.87
N THR A 162 -8.19 18.85 -18.19
CA THR A 162 -9.46 19.04 -18.91
C THR A 162 -9.94 17.80 -19.68
N ASP A 163 -9.12 16.76 -19.77
CA ASP A 163 -9.36 15.52 -20.54
C ASP A 163 -9.88 14.36 -19.68
N TYR A 164 -10.36 14.64 -18.46
CA TYR A 164 -10.98 13.63 -17.61
C TYR A 164 -12.31 13.15 -18.20
N SER A 165 -12.72 11.92 -17.86
CA SER A 165 -14.09 11.47 -18.14
C SER A 165 -15.06 11.82 -17.01
N ASP A 166 -16.31 12.12 -17.33
CA ASP A 166 -17.35 12.40 -16.33
C ASP A 166 -17.46 11.30 -15.24
N LYS A 167 -17.23 10.04 -15.62
CA LYS A 167 -17.21 8.90 -14.68
C LYS A 167 -15.99 8.93 -13.77
N GLU A 168 -14.83 9.25 -14.31
CA GLU A 168 -13.59 9.44 -13.56
C GLU A 168 -13.73 10.59 -12.56
N LEU A 169 -14.35 11.71 -12.95
CA LEU A 169 -14.62 12.81 -12.03
C LEU A 169 -15.48 12.36 -10.83
N VAL A 170 -16.53 11.57 -11.08
CA VAL A 170 -17.35 11.01 -10.01
C VAL A 170 -16.52 10.11 -9.09
N ASP A 171 -15.70 9.23 -9.67
CA ASP A 171 -14.90 8.28 -8.90
C ASP A 171 -13.82 8.97 -8.06
N LEU A 172 -13.26 10.08 -8.55
CA LEU A 172 -12.27 10.89 -7.84
C LEU A 172 -12.89 11.74 -6.72
N CYS A 173 -14.05 12.36 -6.97
CA CYS A 173 -14.61 13.39 -6.10
C CYS A 173 -15.74 12.91 -5.20
N ALA A 174 -16.31 11.72 -5.43
CA ALA A 174 -17.38 11.20 -4.59
C ALA A 174 -16.97 11.12 -3.11
N GLY A 175 -17.88 11.58 -2.24
CA GLY A 175 -17.68 11.56 -0.79
C GLY A 175 -16.93 12.77 -0.22
N LYS A 176 -16.38 13.65 -1.06
CA LYS A 176 -15.73 14.92 -0.64
C LYS A 176 -16.76 16.01 -0.33
N GLN A 177 -16.38 17.00 0.48
CA GLN A 177 -17.23 18.14 0.86
C GLN A 177 -17.01 19.39 0.00
N ILE A 178 -15.83 19.57 -0.57
CA ILE A 178 -15.50 20.69 -1.47
C ILE A 178 -15.09 20.10 -2.81
N ILE A 179 -15.73 20.51 -3.90
CA ILE A 179 -15.40 20.07 -5.26
C ILE A 179 -15.13 21.31 -6.09
N GLU A 180 -13.89 21.52 -6.51
CA GLU A 180 -13.52 22.70 -7.30
C GLU A 180 -12.42 22.37 -8.33
N PRO A 181 -12.32 23.11 -9.43
CA PRO A 181 -11.22 22.95 -10.36
C PRO A 181 -9.93 23.54 -9.79
N LYS A 182 -8.77 23.08 -10.27
CA LYS A 182 -7.54 23.88 -10.14
C LYS A 182 -7.70 25.19 -10.89
N LYS A 183 -6.96 26.21 -10.46
CA LYS A 183 -6.90 27.50 -11.15
C LYS A 183 -6.58 27.31 -12.64
N GLY A 184 -7.44 27.86 -13.50
CA GLY A 184 -7.32 27.75 -14.97
C GLY A 184 -8.09 26.60 -15.60
N TYR A 185 -8.75 25.76 -14.80
CA TYR A 185 -9.59 24.65 -15.24
C TYR A 185 -11.06 24.91 -14.87
N TYR A 186 -11.96 24.15 -15.48
CA TYR A 186 -13.38 24.14 -15.12
C TYR A 186 -13.89 22.70 -15.11
N LEU A 187 -14.87 22.42 -14.26
CA LEU A 187 -15.49 21.11 -14.18
C LEU A 187 -16.85 21.12 -14.89
N THR A 188 -17.09 20.11 -15.72
CA THR A 188 -18.40 19.73 -16.26
C THR A 188 -18.73 18.30 -15.88
N LEU A 189 -20.03 18.01 -15.72
CA LEU A 189 -20.55 16.67 -15.51
C LEU A 189 -21.90 16.51 -16.20
N ASN A 190 -22.05 15.55 -17.10
CA ASN A 190 -23.22 15.41 -17.95
C ASN A 190 -24.02 14.12 -17.66
N SER A 191 -25.35 14.23 -17.55
CA SER A 191 -26.24 13.10 -17.32
C SER A 191 -26.26 12.04 -18.43
N SER A 192 -25.71 12.36 -19.61
CA SER A 192 -25.54 11.40 -20.70
C SER A 192 -24.34 10.46 -20.51
N LYS A 193 -23.44 10.77 -19.56
CA LYS A 193 -22.16 10.06 -19.35
C LYS A 193 -22.05 9.32 -18.02
N VAL A 194 -22.91 9.65 -17.07
CA VAL A 194 -22.96 9.00 -15.75
C VAL A 194 -24.39 8.60 -15.41
N SER A 195 -24.57 7.78 -14.38
CA SER A 195 -25.90 7.40 -13.89
C SER A 195 -26.46 8.39 -12.86
N GLU A 196 -27.78 8.32 -12.59
CA GLU A 196 -28.40 9.10 -11.51
C GLU A 196 -27.76 8.78 -10.15
N ASP A 197 -27.39 7.52 -9.90
CA ASP A 197 -26.69 7.13 -8.67
C ASP A 197 -25.30 7.78 -8.61
N ASP A 198 -24.53 7.76 -9.70
CA ASP A 198 -23.22 8.40 -9.77
C ASP A 198 -23.30 9.91 -9.46
N MET A 199 -24.27 10.59 -10.09
CA MET A 199 -24.50 12.02 -9.88
C MET A 199 -24.89 12.32 -8.42
N ASN A 200 -25.79 11.51 -7.85
CA ASN A 200 -26.21 11.63 -6.45
C ASN A 200 -25.09 11.26 -5.48
N ARG A 201 -24.22 10.31 -5.84
CA ARG A 201 -23.06 9.90 -5.04
C ARG A 201 -22.02 11.01 -4.97
N LEU A 202 -21.78 11.72 -6.08
CA LEU A 202 -20.94 12.91 -6.09
C LEU A 202 -21.48 13.99 -5.14
N CYS A 203 -22.80 14.22 -5.18
CA CYS A 203 -23.45 15.29 -4.43
C CYS A 203 -23.69 14.99 -2.94
N ARG A 204 -23.69 13.72 -2.53
CA ARG A 204 -24.19 13.27 -1.22
C ARG A 204 -23.57 14.00 -0.02
N ASN A 205 -22.26 14.23 -0.08
CA ASN A 205 -21.50 14.87 1.00
C ASN A 205 -21.03 16.30 0.65
N ALA A 206 -21.30 16.75 -0.58
CA ALA A 206 -20.81 18.04 -1.06
C ALA A 206 -21.48 19.19 -0.28
N VAL A 207 -20.65 20.11 0.20
CA VAL A 207 -21.02 21.34 0.91
C VAL A 207 -20.73 22.56 0.04
N ARG A 208 -19.64 22.52 -0.76
CA ARG A 208 -19.32 23.54 -1.77
C ARG A 208 -18.94 22.89 -3.09
N MET A 209 -19.44 23.42 -4.20
CA MET A 209 -19.10 22.94 -5.54
C MET A 209 -18.84 24.11 -6.51
N GLU A 210 -17.86 23.96 -7.40
CA GLU A 210 -17.60 24.83 -8.54
C GLU A 210 -17.54 23.95 -9.81
N ILE A 211 -18.69 23.79 -10.47
CA ILE A 211 -18.90 22.79 -11.52
C ILE A 211 -20.19 23.10 -12.31
N CYS A 212 -20.20 22.72 -13.59
CA CYS A 212 -21.40 22.74 -14.43
C CYS A 212 -21.98 21.34 -14.51
N ILE A 213 -23.14 21.15 -13.88
CA ILE A 213 -23.92 19.91 -13.98
C ILE A 213 -24.93 20.10 -15.12
N ILE A 214 -24.84 19.26 -16.14
CA ILE A 214 -25.71 19.32 -17.33
C ILE A 214 -26.63 18.11 -17.28
N ILE A 215 -27.92 18.35 -17.05
CA ILE A 215 -28.95 17.29 -17.07
C ILE A 215 -29.90 17.58 -18.20
N GLU A 216 -29.73 16.87 -19.31
CA GLU A 216 -30.50 17.04 -20.53
C GLU A 216 -30.94 15.68 -21.05
N HIS A 217 -32.19 15.62 -21.54
CA HIS A 217 -32.78 14.41 -22.14
C HIS A 217 -32.55 13.12 -21.32
N SER A 218 -32.57 13.25 -19.99
CA SER A 218 -32.17 12.17 -19.08
C SER A 218 -33.38 11.43 -18.51
N LYS A 219 -33.14 10.22 -18.01
CA LYS A 219 -34.12 9.43 -17.24
C LYS A 219 -34.07 9.75 -15.74
N TYR A 220 -33.36 10.81 -15.35
CA TYR A 220 -33.12 11.10 -13.94
C TYR A 220 -34.42 11.53 -13.27
N LYS A 221 -34.69 10.97 -12.10
CA LYS A 221 -35.85 11.33 -11.27
C LYS A 221 -35.48 12.38 -10.24
N SER A 222 -34.25 12.36 -9.73
CA SER A 222 -33.81 13.32 -8.72
C SER A 222 -32.30 13.56 -8.73
N LEU A 223 -31.91 14.81 -8.52
CA LEU A 223 -30.57 15.19 -8.09
C LEU A 223 -30.63 15.64 -6.63
N ARG A 224 -29.87 14.97 -5.76
CA ARG A 224 -29.90 15.16 -4.31
C ARG A 224 -28.52 15.54 -3.79
N CYS A 225 -28.38 16.80 -3.41
CA CYS A 225 -27.17 17.36 -2.79
C CYS A 225 -27.54 17.90 -1.39
N PRO A 226 -27.84 17.01 -0.42
CA PRO A 226 -28.53 17.37 0.82
C PRO A 226 -27.72 18.29 1.75
N ASN A 227 -26.39 18.34 1.57
CA ASN A 227 -25.48 19.13 2.39
C ASN A 227 -24.96 20.39 1.70
N LEU A 228 -25.39 20.65 0.45
CA LEU A 228 -24.84 21.71 -0.39
C LEU A 228 -25.26 23.09 0.13
N LYS A 229 -24.26 23.94 0.38
CA LYS A 229 -24.43 25.31 0.87
C LYS A 229 -23.99 26.36 -0.15
N GLU A 230 -23.03 26.02 -1.02
CA GLU A 230 -22.48 26.94 -2.02
C GLU A 230 -22.27 26.22 -3.36
N LEU A 231 -22.83 26.78 -4.43
CA LEU A 231 -22.62 26.32 -5.81
C LEU A 231 -22.16 27.49 -6.66
N LYS A 232 -20.96 27.37 -7.22
CA LYS A 232 -20.38 28.34 -8.15
C LYS A 232 -20.49 27.82 -9.58
N PRO A 233 -20.77 28.71 -10.56
CA PRO A 233 -20.75 28.32 -11.96
C PRO A 233 -19.32 27.96 -12.37
N CYS A 234 -19.17 26.99 -13.28
CA CYS A 234 -17.85 26.55 -13.73
C CYS A 234 -17.16 27.56 -14.67
N ARG A 235 -17.89 28.58 -15.13
CA ARG A 235 -17.41 29.70 -15.94
C ARG A 235 -18.09 30.99 -15.46
N PRO A 236 -17.44 32.15 -15.56
CA PRO A 236 -18.07 33.45 -15.28
C PRO A 236 -19.33 33.70 -16.10
#